data_AF-A0A7S2KUU4-F1
#
_entry.id   AF-A0A7S2KUU4-F1
#
_cell.length_a   1.000
_cell.length_b   1.000
_cell.length_c   1.000
_cell.angle_alpha   90.00
_cell.angle_beta   90.00
_cell.angle_gamma   90.00
#
_symmetry.space_group_name_H-M   'P 1'
#
loop_
_entity.id
_entity.type
_entity.pdbx_description
1 polymer ?
#
loop_
_entity_poly.entity_id
_entity_poly.type
_entity_poly.pdbx_seq_one_letter_code
_entity_poly.pdbx_strand_id
1 'polypeptide(L)'
;MRAVAPCAALLASWACTAAASAAEPAACARESPGACAQPPILIQTHQAVQRSSGPLPASVAPLVPPFVAPPGGSARIAAARQKAQAQARPAQPGRQSSSSASAADREGFNLMKQLRAAGFTCPGGTYFPPNDGEFEFDCRLWQASLGHSQDMGARNYFSHESPAPNPTDPFDRSAATGLATFSENIAAGEGSAEATLEQWKNSDGHCRNMMDPAHNRMGVAHALTEGSTYRHYWTQMFANDGGDADHSCLP
;
A
#
# COMPACT_ATOMS: atom_id res chain seq x y z
N MET A 1 -62.03 22.97 -50.97
CA MET A 1 -61.89 22.13 -49.76
C MET A 1 -63.02 22.50 -48.81
N ARG A 2 -63.83 21.49 -48.46
CA ARG A 2 -65.10 21.54 -47.71
C ARG A 2 -64.84 21.84 -46.21
N ALA A 3 -65.78 22.17 -45.33
CA ALA A 3 -67.01 22.96 -45.28
C ALA A 3 -67.56 22.76 -43.84
N VAL A 4 -68.23 23.78 -43.30
CA VAL A 4 -69.26 23.76 -42.22
C VAL A 4 -68.83 23.57 -40.75
N ALA A 5 -69.54 24.33 -39.91
CA ALA A 5 -69.38 24.64 -38.49
C ALA A 5 -70.20 23.69 -37.55
N PRO A 6 -70.74 24.11 -36.38
CA PRO A 6 -70.15 24.12 -35.03
C PRO A 6 -71.00 23.34 -33.98
N CYS A 7 -70.65 23.50 -32.68
CA CYS A 7 -71.53 23.47 -31.48
C CYS A 7 -71.73 22.17 -30.65
N ALA A 8 -71.81 22.42 -29.32
CA ALA A 8 -72.62 21.77 -28.28
C ALA A 8 -72.15 20.50 -27.52
N ALA A 9 -71.92 20.73 -26.21
CA ALA A 9 -72.39 20.03 -25.00
C ALA A 9 -72.78 18.53 -25.01
N LEU A 10 -72.38 17.80 -23.96
CA LEU A 10 -73.28 17.19 -22.96
C LEU A 10 -72.55 16.37 -21.88
N LEU A 11 -73.14 16.42 -20.68
CA LEU A 11 -72.85 15.68 -19.45
C LEU A 11 -73.33 14.22 -19.57
N ALA A 12 -72.73 13.28 -18.83
CA ALA A 12 -73.41 12.41 -17.85
C ALA A 12 -72.55 11.19 -17.41
N SER A 13 -72.69 10.89 -16.13
CA SER A 13 -72.09 9.88 -15.28
C SER A 13 -72.84 8.54 -15.35
N TRP A 14 -72.15 7.38 -15.33
CA TRP A 14 -72.71 6.10 -14.84
C TRP A 14 -71.65 5.33 -14.04
N ALA A 15 -72.06 4.88 -12.86
CA ALA A 15 -71.32 4.01 -11.94
C ALA A 15 -71.61 2.53 -12.24
N CYS A 16 -70.68 1.63 -11.88
CA CYS A 16 -71.03 0.28 -11.43
C CYS A 16 -69.89 -0.35 -10.61
N THR A 17 -70.29 -1.15 -9.65
CA THR A 17 -69.58 -1.70 -8.49
C THR A 17 -68.85 -3.03 -8.74
N ALA A 18 -67.92 -3.33 -7.82
CA ALA A 18 -67.67 -4.62 -7.16
C ALA A 18 -66.48 -5.51 -7.60
N ALA A 19 -65.67 -5.78 -6.57
CA ALA A 19 -65.15 -7.09 -6.14
C ALA A 19 -63.94 -7.74 -6.86
N ALA A 20 -62.87 -7.79 -6.07
CA ALA A 20 -62.15 -9.00 -5.65
C ALA A 20 -61.09 -9.64 -6.57
N SER A 21 -60.02 -10.02 -5.84
CA SER A 21 -59.04 -11.06 -6.11
C SER A 21 -57.79 -10.68 -6.88
N ALA A 22 -56.69 -10.73 -6.14
CA ALA A 22 -55.32 -10.70 -6.58
C ALA A 22 -54.98 -11.90 -7.48
N ALA A 23 -54.20 -11.64 -8.52
CA ALA A 23 -53.17 -12.51 -9.07
C ALA A 23 -52.23 -11.63 -9.91
N GLU A 24 -50.92 -11.87 -9.76
CA GLU A 24 -49.79 -11.09 -10.31
C GLU A 24 -49.84 -10.84 -11.83
N PRO A 25 -49.05 -9.87 -12.33
CA PRO A 25 -47.92 -10.31 -13.15
C PRO A 25 -46.62 -9.52 -12.95
N ALA A 26 -45.54 -10.19 -13.34
CA ALA A 26 -44.19 -9.64 -13.49
C ALA A 26 -44.14 -8.38 -14.36
N ALA A 27 -43.32 -7.40 -13.96
CA ALA A 27 -42.61 -6.52 -14.90
C ALA A 27 -41.48 -5.75 -14.19
N CYS A 28 -40.34 -5.72 -14.88
CA CYS A 28 -39.13 -4.99 -14.55
C CYS A 28 -39.23 -3.55 -15.11
N ALA A 29 -38.94 -2.52 -14.31
CA ALA A 29 -38.61 -1.15 -14.74
C ALA A 29 -37.80 -0.46 -13.62
N ARG A 30 -36.48 -0.35 -13.75
CA ARG A 30 -35.72 0.89 -14.12
C ARG A 30 -36.09 2.12 -13.28
N GLU A 31 -35.19 2.54 -12.38
CA GLU A 31 -34.45 3.82 -12.50
C GLU A 31 -33.39 4.05 -11.40
N SER A 32 -32.17 4.29 -11.88
CA SER A 32 -31.07 5.13 -11.39
C SER A 32 -30.26 4.82 -10.12
N PRO A 33 -28.93 5.09 -10.17
CA PRO A 33 -27.94 4.54 -9.26
C PRO A 33 -27.80 5.42 -8.02
N GLY A 34 -28.31 4.96 -6.90
CA GLY A 34 -27.82 5.40 -5.60
C GLY A 34 -26.37 4.94 -5.47
N ALA A 35 -25.47 5.90 -5.26
CA ALA A 35 -24.09 5.63 -4.90
C ALA A 35 -24.05 4.67 -3.70
N CYS A 36 -23.71 3.41 -3.97
CA CYS A 36 -23.21 2.53 -2.92
C CYS A 36 -21.83 3.05 -2.56
N ALA A 37 -21.77 3.92 -1.54
CA ALA A 37 -20.58 4.05 -0.74
C ALA A 37 -20.23 2.64 -0.24
N GLN A 38 -19.24 2.02 -0.87
CA GLN A 38 -18.72 0.76 -0.39
C GLN A 38 -18.13 1.02 1.00
N PRO A 39 -18.47 0.22 2.03
CA PRO A 39 -17.71 0.27 3.27
C PRO A 39 -16.24 -0.04 2.94
N PRO A 40 -15.26 0.57 3.64
CA PRO A 40 -13.86 0.22 3.45
C PRO A 40 -13.74 -1.30 3.63
N ILE A 41 -13.29 -1.95 2.56
CA ILE A 41 -13.12 -3.39 2.55
C ILE A 41 -11.91 -3.68 3.44
N LEU A 42 -12.19 -4.02 4.70
CA LEU A 42 -11.21 -4.56 5.63
C LEU A 42 -10.81 -5.96 5.12
N ILE A 43 -9.88 -6.04 4.16
CA ILE A 43 -9.29 -7.31 3.73
C ILE A 43 -8.20 -7.70 4.74
N GLN A 44 -8.67 -8.39 5.78
CA GLN A 44 -8.05 -9.44 6.59
C GLN A 44 -6.58 -9.29 7.03
N THR A 45 -6.41 -8.96 8.31
CA THR A 45 -5.64 -9.85 9.20
C THR A 45 -6.53 -11.08 9.52
N HIS A 46 -6.38 -12.13 8.71
CA HIS A 46 -7.04 -13.46 8.72
C HIS A 46 -8.33 -13.68 9.55
N GLN A 47 -9.48 -13.96 8.90
CA GLN A 47 -10.58 -14.79 9.47
C GLN A 47 -11.45 -15.49 8.42
N ALA A 48 -11.75 -16.79 8.60
CA ALA A 48 -13.09 -17.33 8.86
C ALA A 48 -13.27 -18.82 8.46
N VAL A 49 -13.64 -19.67 9.43
CA VAL A 49 -14.63 -20.76 9.24
C VAL A 49 -15.55 -20.75 10.46
N GLN A 50 -16.86 -20.72 10.22
CA GLN A 50 -17.89 -20.77 11.26
C GLN A 50 -18.27 -22.21 11.64
N ARG A 51 -18.57 -22.46 12.93
CA ARG A 51 -19.91 -22.83 13.41
C ARG A 51 -20.00 -23.02 14.94
N SER A 52 -21.15 -22.59 15.45
CA SER A 52 -21.85 -22.93 16.70
C SER A 52 -21.55 -22.14 17.99
N SER A 53 -22.67 -21.63 18.49
CA SER A 53 -23.03 -20.85 19.68
C SER A 53 -22.48 -21.32 21.04
N GLY A 54 -21.91 -20.38 21.80
CA GLY A 54 -21.62 -20.48 23.24
C GLY A 54 -21.15 -19.12 23.82
N PRO A 55 -21.40 -18.82 25.12
CA PRO A 55 -21.14 -17.50 25.70
C PRO A 55 -19.64 -17.27 25.97
N LEU A 56 -19.20 -16.01 25.85
CA LEU A 56 -17.81 -15.56 26.03
C LEU A 56 -17.26 -15.87 27.43
N PRO A 57 -15.95 -16.22 27.53
CA PRO A 57 -15.17 -15.74 28.66
C PRO A 57 -13.81 -15.12 28.28
N ALA A 58 -13.48 -14.10 29.09
CA ALA A 58 -12.18 -13.59 29.54
C ALA A 58 -10.94 -13.65 28.62
N SER A 59 -10.46 -12.44 28.29
CA SER A 59 -9.05 -12.01 28.24
C SER A 59 -8.00 -13.09 27.97
N VAL A 60 -7.65 -13.28 26.71
CA VAL A 60 -6.45 -14.04 26.30
C VAL A 60 -5.35 -13.04 25.96
N ALA A 61 -4.29 -13.02 26.76
CA ALA A 61 -3.09 -12.24 26.48
C ALA A 61 -2.45 -12.70 25.13
N PRO A 62 -1.82 -11.79 24.37
CA PRO A 62 -1.17 -12.16 23.12
C PRO A 62 0.05 -13.04 23.40
N LEU A 63 -0.01 -14.29 22.97
CA LEU A 63 1.15 -15.15 22.78
C LEU A 63 1.81 -14.80 21.43
N VAL A 64 2.42 -13.62 21.36
CA VAL A 64 3.46 -13.34 20.35
C VAL A 64 4.76 -13.27 21.13
N PRO A 65 5.72 -14.19 20.93
CA PRO A 65 7.03 -14.00 21.52
C PRO A 65 7.58 -12.66 21.02
N PRO A 66 8.29 -11.90 21.88
CA PRO A 66 8.94 -10.67 21.42
C PRO A 66 9.81 -11.00 20.21
N PHE A 67 9.80 -10.13 19.20
CA PHE A 67 10.79 -10.19 18.14
C PHE A 67 12.18 -10.07 18.78
N VAL A 68 12.82 -11.21 18.98
CA VAL A 68 14.24 -11.27 19.24
C VAL A 68 14.87 -11.02 17.88
N ALA A 69 15.46 -9.83 17.70
CA ALA A 69 16.34 -9.60 16.57
C ALA A 69 17.30 -10.79 16.47
N PRO A 70 17.41 -11.48 15.32
CA PRO A 70 18.32 -12.60 15.22
C PRO A 70 19.72 -12.11 15.58
N PRO A 71 20.48 -12.83 16.41
CA PRO A 71 21.87 -12.49 16.68
C PRO A 71 22.59 -12.48 15.32
N GLY A 72 23.00 -11.29 14.87
CA GLY A 72 23.63 -11.13 13.56
C GLY A 72 23.03 -10.05 12.64
N GLY A 73 22.05 -9.25 13.07
CA GLY A 73 21.63 -8.05 12.31
C GLY A 73 22.82 -7.18 11.89
N SER A 74 23.75 -6.90 12.81
CA SER A 74 25.00 -6.20 12.51
C SER A 74 25.92 -6.98 11.55
N ALA A 75 25.94 -8.31 11.61
CA ALA A 75 26.75 -9.14 10.72
C ALA A 75 26.17 -9.20 9.30
N ARG A 76 24.83 -9.20 9.16
CA ARG A 76 24.14 -9.12 7.88
C ARG A 76 24.28 -7.74 7.24
N ILE A 77 24.16 -6.67 8.02
CA ILE A 77 24.44 -5.31 7.54
C ILE A 77 25.91 -5.19 7.13
N ALA A 78 26.85 -5.74 7.89
CA ALA A 78 28.26 -5.74 7.53
C ALA A 78 28.53 -6.55 6.25
N ALA A 79 27.91 -7.73 6.10
CA ALA A 79 28.01 -8.54 4.89
C ALA A 79 27.37 -7.85 3.68
N ALA A 80 26.23 -7.16 3.87
CA ALA A 80 25.60 -6.35 2.83
C ALA A 80 26.49 -5.17 2.42
N ARG A 81 27.14 -4.51 3.39
CA ARG A 81 28.15 -3.46 3.11
C ARG A 81 29.32 -4.01 2.33
N GLN A 82 29.85 -5.18 2.69
CA GLN A 82 30.94 -5.83 1.95
C GLN A 82 30.52 -6.23 0.53
N LYS A 83 29.32 -6.81 0.35
CA LYS A 83 28.76 -7.13 -0.97
C LYS A 83 28.56 -5.87 -1.81
N ALA A 84 27.99 -4.80 -1.24
CA ALA A 84 27.82 -3.51 -1.90
C ALA A 84 29.16 -2.92 -2.34
N GLN A 85 30.18 -2.94 -1.47
CA GLN A 85 31.54 -2.49 -1.79
C GLN A 85 32.22 -3.35 -2.88
N ALA A 86 32.02 -4.67 -2.85
CA ALA A 86 32.55 -5.58 -3.87
C ALA A 86 31.85 -5.44 -5.23
N GLN A 87 30.58 -5.03 -5.21
CA GLN A 87 29.75 -4.80 -6.39
C GLN A 87 29.78 -3.34 -6.88
N ALA A 88 30.45 -2.45 -6.15
CA ALA A 88 30.73 -1.08 -6.55
C ALA A 88 31.69 -1.04 -7.75
N ARG A 89 31.17 -1.38 -8.94
CA ARG A 89 31.82 -1.09 -10.21
C ARG A 89 31.73 0.41 -10.49
N PRO A 90 32.71 1.02 -11.20
CA PRO A 90 32.49 2.30 -11.83
C PRO A 90 31.25 2.18 -12.70
N ALA A 91 30.28 3.08 -12.52
CA ALA A 91 29.03 3.11 -13.28
C ALA A 91 29.33 2.92 -14.77
N GLN A 92 28.90 1.79 -15.34
CA GLN A 92 29.04 1.59 -16.78
C GLN A 92 27.91 2.34 -17.48
N PRO A 93 28.22 3.23 -18.45
CA PRO A 93 27.19 3.87 -19.25
C PRO A 93 26.66 2.84 -20.26
N GLY A 94 25.51 2.24 -19.95
CA GLY A 94 24.96 1.20 -20.81
C GLY A 94 23.56 0.76 -20.41
N ARG A 95 22.56 1.27 -21.16
CA ARG A 95 21.13 0.93 -21.14
C ARG A 95 20.28 1.68 -20.10
N GLN A 96 20.15 2.98 -20.33
CA GLN A 96 19.01 3.77 -19.85
C GLN A 96 17.71 3.21 -20.45
N SER A 97 16.92 2.47 -19.66
CA SER A 97 15.47 2.50 -19.85
C SER A 97 14.94 3.61 -18.96
N SER A 98 14.07 4.47 -19.50
CA SER A 98 13.39 5.57 -18.83
C SER A 98 12.77 5.20 -17.47
N SER A 99 13.52 5.31 -16.38
CA SER A 99 13.09 4.88 -15.04
C SER A 99 13.27 6.01 -14.01
N SER A 100 12.46 7.04 -14.13
CA SER A 100 12.32 8.06 -13.08
C SER A 100 11.36 7.56 -12.00
N ALA A 101 11.60 7.95 -10.75
CA ALA A 101 10.64 7.73 -9.67
C ALA A 101 9.28 8.31 -10.03
N SER A 102 8.19 7.59 -9.72
CA SER A 102 6.83 8.04 -10.01
C SER A 102 6.44 9.25 -9.17
N ALA A 103 5.32 9.92 -9.50
CA ALA A 103 4.79 10.98 -8.64
C ALA A 103 4.44 10.46 -7.24
N ALA A 104 3.87 9.26 -7.16
CA ALA A 104 3.49 8.61 -5.92
C ALA A 104 4.72 8.22 -5.07
N ASP A 105 5.82 7.80 -5.71
CA ASP A 105 7.08 7.48 -5.04
C ASP A 105 7.67 8.73 -4.35
N ARG A 106 7.71 9.85 -5.10
CA ARG A 106 8.20 11.14 -4.59
C ARG A 106 7.30 11.70 -3.49
N GLU A 107 5.99 11.56 -3.65
CA GLU A 107 5.01 11.93 -2.62
C GLU A 107 5.21 11.13 -1.34
N GLY A 108 5.38 9.81 -1.43
CA GLY A 108 5.67 8.95 -0.27
C GLY A 108 6.92 9.39 0.49
N PHE A 109 7.98 9.77 -0.23
CA PHE A 109 9.18 10.33 0.41
C PHE A 109 8.94 11.69 1.07
N ASN A 110 8.20 12.58 0.41
CA ASN A 110 7.88 13.90 0.96
C ASN A 110 7.03 13.81 2.23
N LEU A 111 6.04 12.92 2.26
CA LEU A 111 5.23 12.66 3.45
C LEU A 111 6.09 12.10 4.60
N MET A 112 7.05 11.24 4.29
CA MET A 112 8.01 10.73 5.27
C MET A 112 8.88 11.83 5.87
N LYS A 113 9.38 12.75 5.05
CA LYS A 113 10.11 13.93 5.53
C LYS A 113 9.25 14.78 6.47
N GLN A 114 7.99 15.02 6.10
CA GLN A 114 7.06 15.79 6.93
C GLN A 114 6.77 15.08 8.27
N LEU A 115 6.55 13.76 8.24
CA LEU A 115 6.33 12.97 9.45
C LEU A 115 7.53 13.02 10.40
N ARG A 116 8.75 12.84 9.87
CA ARG A 116 9.98 12.92 10.68
C ARG A 116 10.19 14.32 11.24
N ALA A 117 10.00 15.36 10.42
CA ALA A 117 10.13 16.75 10.86
C ALA A 117 9.12 17.13 11.96
N ALA A 118 7.91 16.56 11.94
CA ALA A 118 6.92 16.78 12.98
C ALA A 118 7.17 15.98 14.27
N GLY A 119 7.90 14.86 14.18
CA GLY A 119 7.97 13.86 15.24
C GLY A 119 6.68 13.04 15.35
N PHE A 120 6.76 11.85 15.96
CA PHE A 120 5.62 10.95 16.04
C PHE A 120 5.75 9.96 17.20
N THR A 121 4.62 9.57 17.80
CA THR A 121 4.57 8.49 18.79
C THR A 121 4.03 7.24 18.12
N CYS A 122 4.86 6.20 18.03
CA CYS A 122 4.43 4.92 17.47
C CYS A 122 3.37 4.23 18.35
N PRO A 123 2.54 3.33 17.78
CA PRO A 123 1.49 2.63 18.52
C PRO A 123 1.96 1.91 19.80
N GLY A 124 3.21 1.43 19.83
CA GLY A 124 3.84 0.84 21.01
C GLY A 124 4.30 1.85 22.07
N GLY A 125 3.94 3.13 21.94
CA GLY A 125 4.22 4.20 22.91
C GLY A 125 5.63 4.82 22.80
N THR A 126 6.46 4.35 21.87
CA THR A 126 7.78 4.96 21.64
C THR A 126 7.60 6.30 20.94
N TYR A 127 8.01 7.38 21.62
CA TYR A 127 8.03 8.72 21.05
C TYR A 127 9.36 9.01 20.35
N PHE A 128 9.28 9.47 19.11
CA PHE A 128 10.40 10.02 18.35
C PHE A 128 10.21 11.54 18.24
N PRO A 129 11.16 12.36 18.73
CA PRO A 129 11.05 13.80 18.65
C PRO A 129 11.13 14.30 17.20
N PRO A 130 10.73 15.55 16.92
CA PRO A 130 10.98 16.22 15.66
C PRO A 130 12.42 16.01 15.16
N ASN A 131 12.56 15.56 13.92
CA ASN A 131 13.83 15.32 13.24
C ASN A 131 13.75 15.77 11.78
N ASP A 132 14.29 16.96 11.50
CA ASP A 132 14.42 17.56 10.19
C ASP A 132 15.86 17.49 9.63
N GLY A 133 16.69 16.61 10.21
CA GLY A 133 18.07 16.38 9.80
C GLY A 133 18.20 15.75 8.41
N GLU A 134 19.45 15.44 8.04
CA GLU A 134 19.78 14.85 6.74
C GLU A 134 18.98 13.56 6.50
N PHE A 135 18.10 13.61 5.50
CA PHE A 135 17.29 12.49 5.06
C PHE A 135 16.96 12.70 3.59
N GLU A 136 17.60 11.90 2.74
CA GLU A 136 17.63 12.07 1.29
C GLU A 136 17.03 10.86 0.57
N PHE A 137 16.42 11.13 -0.58
CA PHE A 137 15.91 10.10 -1.46
C PHE A 137 17.08 9.52 -2.25
N ASP A 138 17.27 8.20 -2.21
CA ASP A 138 18.35 7.55 -2.92
C ASP A 138 17.82 6.62 -4.00
N CYS A 139 18.15 6.94 -5.24
CA CYS A 139 17.70 6.21 -6.43
C CYS A 139 18.16 4.75 -6.46
N ARG A 140 19.25 4.41 -5.78
CA ARG A 140 19.68 3.01 -5.62
C ARG A 140 18.69 2.23 -4.75
N LEU A 141 18.28 2.78 -3.60
CA LEU A 141 17.26 2.16 -2.74
C LEU A 141 15.88 2.14 -3.41
N TRP A 142 15.54 3.18 -4.18
CA TRP A 142 14.31 3.21 -4.96
C TRP A 142 14.26 2.08 -5.99
N GLN A 143 15.36 1.82 -6.72
CA GLN A 143 15.43 0.70 -7.67
C GLN A 143 15.22 -0.66 -6.97
N ALA A 144 15.84 -0.88 -5.81
CA ALA A 144 15.64 -2.08 -5.02
C ALA A 144 14.18 -2.23 -4.55
N SER A 145 13.58 -1.14 -4.08
CA SER A 145 12.19 -1.10 -3.63
C SER A 145 11.20 -1.38 -4.77
N LEU A 146 11.41 -0.75 -5.93
CA LEU A 146 10.57 -0.92 -7.11
C LEU A 146 10.62 -2.36 -7.60
N GLY A 147 11.83 -2.93 -7.69
CA GLY A 147 12.02 -4.32 -8.08
C GLY A 147 11.27 -5.28 -7.15
N HIS A 148 11.30 -5.04 -5.83
CA HIS A 148 10.58 -5.90 -4.89
C HIS A 148 9.05 -5.75 -4.97
N SER A 149 8.54 -4.53 -5.11
CA SER A 149 7.10 -4.29 -5.31
C SER A 149 6.57 -4.94 -6.58
N GLN A 150 7.35 -4.87 -7.67
CA GLN A 150 7.05 -5.55 -8.93
C GLN A 150 7.10 -7.08 -8.78
N ASP A 151 8.09 -7.61 -8.04
CA ASP A 151 8.22 -9.05 -7.78
C ASP A 151 7.02 -9.60 -7.01
N MET A 152 6.64 -8.92 -5.90
CA MET A 152 5.46 -9.26 -5.10
C MET A 152 4.19 -9.33 -5.95
N GLY A 153 3.97 -8.32 -6.79
CA GLY A 153 2.83 -8.31 -7.71
C GLY A 153 2.90 -9.42 -8.76
N ALA A 154 4.02 -9.55 -9.47
CA ALA A 154 4.18 -10.47 -10.59
C ALA A 154 4.07 -11.94 -10.18
N ARG A 155 4.52 -12.29 -8.97
CA ARG A 155 4.45 -13.65 -8.42
C ARG A 155 3.31 -13.84 -7.42
N ASN A 156 2.48 -12.82 -7.22
CA ASN A 156 1.30 -12.84 -6.38
C ASN A 156 1.57 -13.31 -4.94
N TYR A 157 2.55 -12.69 -4.28
CA TYR A 157 2.92 -12.96 -2.89
C TYR A 157 3.09 -11.66 -2.09
N PHE A 158 3.18 -11.79 -0.76
CA PHE A 158 3.47 -10.66 0.13
C PHE A 158 4.41 -11.12 1.25
N SER A 159 5.70 -10.80 1.11
CA SER A 159 6.78 -11.21 2.01
C SER A 159 8.03 -10.37 1.74
N HIS A 160 8.83 -10.11 2.78
CA HIS A 160 10.15 -9.49 2.65
C HIS A 160 11.14 -10.34 1.83
N GLU A 161 10.94 -11.67 1.82
CA GLU A 161 11.74 -12.63 1.08
C GLU A 161 11.03 -13.04 -0.20
N SER A 162 11.76 -12.96 -1.32
CA SER A 162 11.24 -13.41 -2.61
C SER A 162 11.17 -14.95 -2.68
N PRO A 163 10.07 -15.55 -3.15
CA PRO A 163 9.95 -16.99 -3.37
C PRO A 163 10.59 -17.44 -4.69
N ALA A 164 11.47 -16.62 -5.30
CA ALA A 164 12.21 -17.00 -6.50
C ALA A 164 13.05 -18.27 -6.27
N PRO A 165 13.45 -19.00 -7.33
CA PRO A 165 14.44 -20.07 -7.21
C PRO A 165 15.75 -19.63 -6.54
N ASN A 166 16.12 -18.36 -6.69
CA ASN A 166 17.21 -17.70 -5.97
C ASN A 166 16.60 -16.64 -5.05
N PRO A 167 16.17 -16.99 -3.82
CA PRO A 167 15.50 -16.06 -2.93
C PRO A 167 16.44 -14.90 -2.60
N THR A 168 15.88 -13.69 -2.56
CA THR A 168 16.58 -12.49 -2.12
C THR A 168 15.83 -11.91 -0.94
N ASP A 169 16.58 -11.55 0.09
CA ASP A 169 16.10 -10.76 1.22
C ASP A 169 16.34 -9.25 0.96
N PRO A 170 15.86 -8.34 1.82
CA PRO A 170 16.06 -6.91 1.64
C PRO A 170 17.55 -6.50 1.55
N PHE A 171 18.43 -7.19 2.27
CA PHE A 171 19.86 -6.90 2.28
C PHE A 171 20.54 -7.30 0.97
N ASP A 172 20.16 -8.44 0.40
CA ASP A 172 20.65 -8.86 -0.91
C ASP A 172 20.20 -7.88 -2.01
N ARG A 173 18.94 -7.43 -1.97
CA ARG A 173 18.39 -6.49 -2.95
C ARG A 173 19.08 -5.13 -2.90
N SER A 174 19.25 -4.55 -1.72
CA SER A 174 19.94 -3.26 -1.61
C SER A 174 21.42 -3.38 -1.97
N ALA A 175 22.08 -4.47 -1.55
CA ALA A 175 23.51 -4.65 -1.83
C ALA A 175 23.77 -4.69 -3.34
N ALA A 176 22.85 -5.29 -4.12
CA ALA A 176 22.90 -5.30 -5.58
C ALA A 176 22.82 -3.91 -6.22
N THR A 177 22.29 -2.90 -5.52
CA THR A 177 22.27 -1.50 -5.98
C THR A 177 23.44 -0.68 -5.43
N GLY A 178 24.39 -1.32 -4.72
CA GLY A 178 25.55 -0.67 -4.13
C GLY A 178 25.29 0.04 -2.79
N LEU A 179 24.17 -0.25 -2.11
CA LEU A 179 23.87 0.28 -0.77
C LEU A 179 23.51 -0.83 0.21
N ALA A 180 23.92 -0.70 1.47
CA ALA A 180 23.47 -1.58 2.53
C ALA A 180 22.25 -0.99 3.22
N THR A 181 21.09 -1.63 3.07
CA THR A 181 19.90 -1.27 3.82
C THR A 181 20.00 -1.72 5.27
N PHE A 182 19.28 -1.02 6.15
CA PHE A 182 19.18 -1.29 7.57
C PHE A 182 17.79 -1.85 7.93
N SER A 183 16.76 -1.46 7.18
CA SER A 183 15.38 -1.87 7.41
C SER A 183 14.53 -1.73 6.15
N GLU A 184 13.44 -2.51 6.10
CA GLU A 184 12.45 -2.48 5.03
C GLU A 184 11.03 -2.48 5.64
N ASN A 185 10.14 -1.69 5.03
CA ASN A 185 8.70 -1.79 5.20
C ASN A 185 8.06 -2.19 3.87
N ILE A 186 7.06 -3.07 3.93
CA ILE A 186 6.22 -3.44 2.78
C ILE A 186 4.75 -3.17 3.09
N ALA A 187 3.97 -2.83 2.06
CA ALA A 187 2.53 -2.63 2.16
C ALA A 187 1.85 -3.05 0.86
N ALA A 188 0.57 -3.38 0.93
CA ALA A 188 -0.20 -3.78 -0.23
C ALA A 188 -1.68 -3.39 -0.08
N GLY A 189 -2.37 -3.29 -1.22
CA GLY A 189 -3.81 -3.00 -1.30
C GLY A 189 -4.14 -1.52 -1.49
N GLU A 190 -3.40 -0.62 -0.86
CA GLU A 190 -3.63 0.83 -0.97
C GLU A 190 -2.92 1.42 -2.18
N GLY A 191 -3.61 2.29 -2.91
CA GLY A 191 -3.10 2.87 -4.16
C GLY A 191 -2.40 4.22 -4.02
N SER A 192 -2.56 4.91 -2.89
CA SER A 192 -1.99 6.25 -2.65
C SER A 192 -0.85 6.19 -1.63
N ALA A 193 0.07 7.16 -1.73
CA ALA A 193 1.19 7.27 -0.80
C ALA A 193 0.70 7.59 0.63
N GLU A 194 -0.32 8.44 0.76
CA GLU A 194 -0.93 8.82 2.04
C GLU A 194 -1.55 7.61 2.74
N ALA A 195 -2.40 6.85 2.04
CA ALA A 195 -3.05 5.69 2.64
C ALA A 195 -2.03 4.63 3.06
N THR A 196 -1.01 4.39 2.23
CA THR A 196 0.10 3.49 2.56
C THR A 196 0.91 3.98 3.77
N LEU A 197 1.17 5.28 3.88
CA LEU A 197 1.85 5.85 5.06
C LEU A 197 1.01 5.63 6.32
N GLU A 198 -0.30 5.82 6.27
CA GLU A 198 -1.18 5.53 7.39
C GLU A 198 -1.17 4.04 7.79
N GLN A 199 -1.08 3.11 6.82
CA GLN A 199 -0.89 1.69 7.13
C GLN A 199 0.40 1.46 7.93
N TRP A 200 1.52 2.06 7.52
CA TRP A 200 2.79 1.92 8.24
C TRP A 200 2.78 2.62 9.59
N LYS A 201 2.15 3.79 9.73
CA LYS A 201 2.02 4.50 11.02
C LYS A 201 1.26 3.69 12.05
N ASN A 202 0.25 2.93 11.62
CA ASN A 202 -0.58 2.09 12.49
C ASN A 202 0.08 0.75 12.87
N SER A 203 1.24 0.41 12.31
CA SER A 203 2.05 -0.76 12.69
C SER A 203 3.25 -0.32 13.50
N ASP A 204 3.39 -0.80 14.74
CA ASP A 204 4.50 -0.39 15.60
C ASP A 204 5.87 -0.70 15.00
N GLY A 205 6.05 -1.90 14.42
CA GLY A 205 7.31 -2.27 13.75
C GLY A 205 7.65 -1.36 12.57
N HIS A 206 6.67 -1.09 11.69
CA HIS A 206 6.89 -0.22 10.54
C HIS A 206 7.12 1.24 10.97
N CYS A 207 6.36 1.73 11.95
CA CYS A 207 6.52 3.06 12.51
C CYS A 207 7.92 3.26 13.09
N ARG A 208 8.44 2.29 13.85
CA ARG A 208 9.79 2.36 14.41
C ARG A 208 10.86 2.42 13.32
N ASN A 209 10.73 1.65 12.24
CA ASN A 209 11.64 1.73 11.09
C ASN A 209 11.59 3.12 10.43
N MET A 210 10.39 3.67 10.21
CA MET A 210 10.19 4.99 9.61
C MET A 210 10.81 6.12 10.44
N MET A 211 10.70 6.03 11.76
CA MET A 211 11.09 7.11 12.67
C MET A 211 12.52 6.99 13.21
N ASP A 212 13.23 5.89 12.94
CA ASP A 212 14.60 5.69 13.42
C ASP A 212 15.55 6.80 12.91
N PRO A 213 16.17 7.59 13.80
CA PRO A 213 17.08 8.67 13.42
C PRO A 213 18.38 8.17 12.77
N ALA A 214 18.71 6.88 12.86
CA ALA A 214 19.89 6.31 12.21
C ALA A 214 19.79 6.29 10.68
N HIS A 215 18.59 6.42 10.11
CA HIS A 215 18.41 6.46 8.65
C HIS A 215 18.64 7.87 8.10
N ASN A 216 19.54 8.01 7.12
CA ASN A 216 19.76 9.25 6.35
C ASN A 216 19.51 9.09 4.84
N ARG A 217 19.25 7.85 4.38
CA ARG A 217 18.85 7.54 3.00
C ARG A 217 17.57 6.73 2.98
N MET A 218 16.72 6.97 2.00
CA MET A 218 15.48 6.21 1.79
C MET A 218 15.19 6.03 0.30
N GLY A 219 14.66 4.86 -0.06
CA GLY A 219 13.92 4.67 -1.30
C GLY A 219 12.52 4.17 -1.00
N VAL A 220 11.52 4.61 -1.76
CA VAL A 220 10.15 4.08 -1.70
C VAL A 220 9.59 3.98 -3.10
N ALA A 221 8.94 2.87 -3.40
CA ALA A 221 8.39 2.64 -4.72
C ALA A 221 7.03 1.94 -4.66
N HIS A 222 6.16 2.34 -5.58
CA HIS A 222 4.87 1.72 -5.86
C HIS A 222 4.90 0.86 -7.13
N ALA A 223 4.25 -0.30 -7.09
CA ALA A 223 3.93 -1.08 -8.26
C ALA A 223 2.44 -1.41 -8.32
N LEU A 224 1.81 -1.13 -9.47
CA LEU A 224 0.48 -1.61 -9.82
C LEU A 224 0.61 -2.86 -10.70
N THR A 225 0.12 -4.00 -10.20
CA THR A 225 0.07 -5.26 -10.96
C THR A 225 -1.38 -5.72 -11.07
N GLU A 226 -1.99 -5.48 -12.22
CA GLU A 226 -3.36 -5.93 -12.48
C GLU A 226 -3.46 -7.47 -12.42
N GLY A 227 -4.56 -7.96 -11.84
CA GLY A 227 -4.81 -9.40 -11.69
C GLY A 227 -4.07 -10.09 -10.53
N SER A 228 -3.20 -9.39 -9.81
CA SER A 228 -2.64 -9.87 -8.54
C SER A 228 -3.64 -9.69 -7.37
N THR A 229 -3.41 -10.38 -6.26
CA THR A 229 -4.29 -10.40 -5.08
C THR A 229 -4.53 -8.99 -4.52
N TYR A 230 -3.50 -8.16 -4.44
CA TYR A 230 -3.59 -6.85 -3.80
C TYR A 230 -3.58 -5.68 -4.80
N ARG A 231 -3.25 -5.92 -6.07
CA ARG A 231 -3.07 -4.93 -7.15
C ARG A 231 -1.98 -3.89 -6.90
N HIS A 232 -2.00 -3.20 -5.77
CA HIS A 232 -1.03 -2.20 -5.37
C HIS A 232 -0.04 -2.80 -4.37
N TYR A 233 1.26 -2.61 -4.62
CA TYR A 233 2.35 -3.06 -3.78
C TYR A 233 3.32 -1.91 -3.55
N TRP A 234 3.79 -1.80 -2.32
CA TRP A 234 4.72 -0.78 -1.89
C TRP A 234 5.88 -1.39 -1.14
N THR A 235 7.05 -0.83 -1.37
CA THR A 235 8.27 -1.16 -0.62
C THR A 235 8.98 0.13 -0.28
N GLN A 236 9.43 0.23 0.97
CA GLN A 236 10.24 1.32 1.47
C GLN A 236 11.48 0.73 2.14
N MET A 237 12.66 1.17 1.71
CA MET A 237 13.94 0.73 2.24
C MET A 237 14.73 1.91 2.79
N PHE A 238 15.48 1.67 3.86
CA PHE A 238 16.26 2.70 4.53
C PHE A 238 17.74 2.32 4.62
N ALA A 239 18.63 3.31 4.59
CA ALA A 239 20.04 3.10 4.85
C ALA A 239 20.67 4.23 5.68
N ASN A 240 21.86 3.93 6.18
CA ASN A 240 22.81 4.91 6.67
C ASN A 240 24.07 4.85 5.79
N ASP A 241 24.32 5.91 5.03
CA ASP A 241 25.47 6.03 4.14
C ASP A 241 26.09 7.43 4.23
N GLY A 242 27.43 7.50 4.24
CA GLY A 242 28.17 8.76 4.34
C GLY A 242 28.58 9.37 3.00
N GLY A 243 28.26 8.71 1.87
CA GLY A 243 28.47 9.25 0.53
C GLY A 243 27.25 10.03 0.03
N ASP A 244 27.39 10.65 -1.14
CA ASP A 244 26.31 11.40 -1.77
C ASP A 244 25.13 10.49 -2.12
N ALA A 245 23.92 10.99 -1.92
CA ALA A 245 22.71 10.32 -2.39
C ALA A 245 22.66 10.30 -3.93
N ASP A 246 22.24 9.17 -4.50
CA ASP A 246 22.01 9.08 -5.95
C ASP A 246 20.66 9.71 -6.28
N HIS A 247 20.66 10.75 -7.12
CA HIS A 247 19.45 11.47 -7.56
C HIS A 247 19.10 11.21 -9.04
N SER A 248 19.73 10.23 -9.69
CA SER A 248 19.59 9.97 -11.14
C SER A 248 18.18 9.61 -11.65
N CYS A 249 17.29 9.25 -10.74
CA CYS A 249 15.88 8.91 -11.00
C CYS A 249 14.91 10.05 -10.64
N LEU A 250 15.42 11.19 -10.15
CA LEU A 250 14.64 12.38 -9.85
C LEU A 250 14.65 13.35 -11.06
N PRO A 251 13.60 14.17 -11.22
CA PRO A 251 13.49 15.15 -12.31
C PRO A 251 14.48 16.31 -12.20
#